data_AF-A0A356UF88-F1
#
_entry.id   AF-A0A356UF88-F1
#
_cell.length_a   1.000
_cell.length_b   1.000
_cell.length_c   1.000
_cell.angle_alpha   90.00
_cell.angle_beta   90.00
_cell.angle_gamma   90.00
#
_symmetry.space_group_name_H-M   'P 1'
#
loop_
_entity.id
_entity.type
_entity.pdbx_description
1 polymer ?
#
loop_
_entity_poly.entity_id
_entity_poly.type
_entity_poly.pdbx_seq_one_letter_code
_entity_poly.pdbx_strand_id
1 'polypeptide(L)'
;MTAGEAWRQGLEKLVRDSSLNAADLQLLNSVAAQLGMSDAAEQKKVFNLLQEELKLQEEKAREELKSGRKLWAYGGFIMGAVVVLLLI
;
A
#
# COMPACT_ATOMS: atom_id res chain seq x y z
N MET A 1 12.46 -11.57 -23.70
CA MET A 1 11.95 -10.79 -22.57
C MET A 1 10.62 -10.17 -22.98
N THR A 2 9.52 -10.62 -22.38
CA THR A 2 8.17 -10.06 -22.60
C THR A 2 7.94 -8.80 -21.76
N ALA A 3 6.90 -8.02 -22.07
CA ALA A 3 6.53 -6.85 -21.25
C ALA A 3 6.20 -7.25 -19.80
N GLY A 4 5.50 -8.37 -19.61
CA GLY A 4 5.23 -8.92 -18.28
C GLY A 4 6.47 -9.39 -17.52
N GLU A 5 7.44 -10.00 -18.21
CA GLU A 5 8.74 -10.37 -17.61
C GLU A 5 9.54 -9.14 -17.18
N ALA A 6 9.62 -8.12 -18.03
CA ALA A 6 10.29 -6.86 -17.73
C ALA A 6 9.64 -6.15 -16.53
N TRP A 7 8.30 -6.15 -16.48
CA TRP A 7 7.54 -5.61 -15.36
C TRP A 7 7.85 -6.31 -14.04
N ARG A 8 7.83 -7.66 -14.03
CA ARG A 8 8.14 -8.45 -12.83
C ARG A 8 9.56 -8.20 -12.33
N GLN A 9 10.54 -8.10 -13.22
CA GLN A 9 11.90 -7.74 -12.83
C GLN A 9 11.99 -6.32 -12.22
N GLY A 10 11.19 -5.38 -12.74
CA GLY A 10 11.04 -4.06 -12.14
C GLY A 10 10.42 -4.13 -10.74
N LEU A 11 9.37 -4.94 -10.58
CA LEU A 11 8.70 -5.15 -9.31
C LEU A 11 9.64 -5.77 -8.26
N GLU A 12 10.49 -6.72 -8.63
CA GLU A 12 11.50 -7.29 -7.73
C GLU A 12 12.49 -6.23 -7.21
N LYS A 13 12.85 -5.25 -8.04
CA LYS A 13 13.67 -4.10 -7.59
C LYS A 13 12.87 -3.21 -6.64
N LEU A 14 11.62 -2.90 -7.01
CA LEU A 14 10.74 -2.06 -6.21
C LEU A 14 10.49 -2.65 -4.81
N VAL A 15 10.35 -3.96 -4.68
CA VAL A 15 10.19 -4.65 -3.39
C VAL A 15 11.36 -4.37 -2.44
N ARG A 16 12.59 -4.25 -2.97
CA ARG A 16 13.78 -3.98 -2.15
C ARG A 16 13.91 -2.52 -1.75
N ASP A 17 13.43 -1.63 -2.62
CA ASP A 17 13.67 -0.18 -2.51
C ASP A 17 12.44 0.59 -1.99
N SER A 18 11.34 -0.10 -1.67
CA SER A 18 10.09 0.53 -1.22
C SER A 18 9.52 -0.12 0.05
N SER A 19 8.70 0.63 0.76
CA SER A 19 7.96 0.17 1.94
C SER A 19 6.55 -0.35 1.59
N LEU A 20 6.35 -0.78 0.34
CA LEU A 20 5.06 -1.29 -0.12
C LEU A 20 4.70 -2.58 0.62
N ASN A 21 3.42 -2.71 0.97
CA ASN A 21 2.91 -3.90 1.63
C ASN A 21 2.61 -5.02 0.61
N ALA A 22 2.29 -6.21 1.09
CA ALA A 22 2.00 -7.36 0.24
C ALA A 22 0.79 -7.15 -0.70
N ALA A 23 -0.23 -6.39 -0.27
CA ALA A 23 -1.41 -6.10 -1.08
C ALA A 23 -1.08 -5.15 -2.24
N ASP A 24 -0.26 -4.13 -2.00
CA ASP A 24 0.22 -3.21 -3.04
C ASP A 24 1.00 -3.99 -4.12
N LEU A 25 1.87 -4.91 -3.68
CA LEU A 25 2.68 -5.75 -4.58
C LEU A 25 1.84 -6.76 -5.37
N GLN A 26 0.83 -7.37 -4.74
CA GLN A 26 -0.11 -8.26 -5.42
C GLN A 26 -0.91 -7.52 -6.49
N LEU A 27 -1.40 -6.33 -6.17
CA LEU A 27 -2.09 -5.46 -7.11
C LEU A 27 -1.18 -5.11 -8.31
N LEU A 28 0.05 -4.67 -8.06
CA LEU A 28 1.02 -4.37 -9.12
C LEU A 28 1.39 -5.60 -9.97
N ASN A 29 1.47 -6.79 -9.38
CA ASN A 29 1.77 -8.02 -10.12
C ASN A 29 0.56 -8.52 -10.94
N SER A 30 -0.67 -8.17 -10.56
CA SER A 30 -1.89 -8.63 -11.23
C SER A 30 -1.95 -8.22 -12.71
N VAL A 31 -1.40 -7.05 -13.05
CA VAL A 31 -1.42 -6.53 -14.43
C VAL A 31 -0.30 -7.11 -15.30
N ALA A 32 0.73 -7.72 -14.71
CA ALA A 32 1.92 -8.18 -15.43
C ALA A 32 1.60 -9.15 -16.59
N ALA A 33 0.61 -10.02 -16.39
CA ALA A 33 0.20 -10.99 -17.41
C ALA A 33 -0.59 -10.38 -18.58
N GLN A 34 -1.16 -9.18 -18.39
CA GLN A 34 -1.97 -8.48 -19.40
C GLN A 34 -1.11 -7.50 -20.23
N LEU A 35 0.08 -7.14 -19.74
CA LEU A 35 0.97 -6.22 -20.44
C LEU A 35 1.45 -6.81 -21.77
N GLY A 36 1.19 -6.08 -22.86
CA GLY A 36 1.59 -6.48 -24.20
C GLY A 36 0.65 -7.50 -24.86
N MET A 37 -0.43 -7.90 -24.19
CA MET A 37 -1.41 -8.89 -24.70
C MET A 37 -2.66 -8.25 -25.31
N SER A 38 -2.90 -6.96 -25.08
CA SER A 38 -4.05 -6.20 -25.60
C SER A 38 -3.63 -4.91 -26.29
N ASP A 39 -4.57 -4.26 -26.99
CA ASP A 39 -4.32 -2.97 -27.64
C ASP A 39 -4.06 -1.84 -26.62
N ALA A 40 -3.53 -0.72 -27.12
CA ALA A 40 -3.17 0.41 -26.27
C ALA A 40 -4.36 1.06 -25.55
N ALA A 41 -5.56 1.03 -26.13
CA ALA A 41 -6.74 1.64 -25.53
C ALA A 41 -7.24 0.79 -24.34
N GLU A 42 -7.19 -0.54 -24.49
CA GLU A 42 -7.52 -1.48 -23.43
C GLU A 42 -6.48 -1.45 -22.30
N GLN A 43 -5.18 -1.45 -22.63
CA GLN A 43 -4.13 -1.30 -21.61
C GLN A 43 -4.26 0.01 -20.84
N LYS A 44 -4.63 1.12 -21.50
CA LYS A 44 -4.88 2.39 -20.82
C LYS A 44 -5.98 2.28 -19.77
N LYS A 45 -7.06 1.54 -20.03
CA LYS A 45 -8.13 1.30 -19.03
C LYS A 45 -7.61 0.50 -17.84
N VAL A 46 -6.81 -0.53 -18.10
CA VAL A 46 -6.17 -1.34 -17.04
C VAL A 46 -5.28 -0.46 -16.15
N PHE A 47 -4.46 0.41 -16.75
CA PHE A 47 -3.62 1.33 -15.99
C PHE A 47 -4.40 2.40 -15.22
N ASN A 48 -5.53 2.87 -15.74
CA ASN A 48 -6.39 3.81 -15.02
C ASN A 48 -6.99 3.14 -13.77
N LEU A 49 -7.51 1.92 -13.92
CA LEU A 49 -8.06 1.16 -12.80
C LEU A 49 -6.99 0.85 -11.74
N LEU A 50 -5.79 0.48 -12.17
CA LEU A 50 -4.64 0.26 -11.28
C LEU A 50 -4.32 1.52 -10.46
N GLN A 51 -4.32 2.69 -11.09
CA GLN A 51 -4.06 3.97 -10.41
C GLN A 51 -5.16 4.31 -9.39
N GLU A 52 -6.43 4.05 -9.72
CA GLU A 52 -7.55 4.27 -8.81
C GLU A 52 -7.46 3.38 -7.57
N GLU A 53 -7.15 2.09 -7.74
CA GLU A 53 -6.99 1.16 -6.61
C GLU A 53 -5.78 1.52 -5.73
N LEU A 54 -4.65 1.92 -6.33
CA LEU A 54 -3.49 2.42 -5.58
C LEU A 54 -3.83 3.66 -4.77
N LYS A 55 -4.63 4.58 -5.32
CA LYS A 55 -5.09 5.77 -4.60
C LYS A 55 -5.95 5.40 -3.38
N LEU A 56 -6.84 4.41 -3.52
CA LEU A 56 -7.63 3.90 -2.40
C LEU A 56 -6.75 3.25 -1.34
N GLN A 57 -5.72 2.49 -1.72
CA GLN A 57 -4.74 1.92 -0.79
C GLN A 57 -3.95 3.01 -0.05
N GLU A 58 -3.53 4.06 -0.76
CA GLU A 58 -2.83 5.21 -0.15
C GLU A 58 -3.72 5.93 0.87
N GLU A 59 -4.99 6.19 0.53
CA GLU A 59 -5.95 6.82 1.43
C GLU A 59 -6.18 5.98 2.69
N LYS A 60 -6.35 4.66 2.55
CA LYS A 60 -6.45 3.73 3.70
C LYS A 60 -5.21 3.77 4.58
N ALA A 61 -4.02 3.67 4.01
CA ALA A 61 -2.77 3.74 4.77
C ALA A 61 -2.62 5.08 5.52
N ARG A 62 -3.04 6.18 4.90
CA ARG A 62 -3.05 7.51 5.54
C ARG A 62 -4.03 7.59 6.72
N GLU A 63 -5.20 6.97 6.59
CA GLU A 63 -6.18 6.88 7.67
C GLU A 63 -5.67 6.03 8.84
N GLU A 64 -5.05 4.89 8.57
CA GLU A 64 -4.42 4.02 9.58
C GLU A 64 -3.32 4.74 10.37
N LEU A 65 -2.45 5.49 9.68
CA LEU A 65 -1.44 6.33 10.34
C LEU A 65 -2.08 7.42 11.22
N LYS A 66 -3.22 7.97 10.81
CA LYS A 66 -3.93 9.00 11.58
C LYS A 66 -4.64 8.42 12.80
N SER A 67 -5.29 7.26 12.67
CA SER A 67 -5.99 6.59 13.77
C SER A 67 -5.01 5.99 14.78
N GLY A 68 -3.94 5.34 14.31
CA GLY A 68 -2.88 4.78 15.15
C GLY A 68 -2.21 5.82 16.04
N ARG A 69 -1.86 7.00 15.49
CA ARG A 69 -1.29 8.11 16.28
C ARG A 69 -2.24 8.61 17.37
N LYS A 70 -3.53 8.73 17.06
CA LYS A 70 -4.54 9.14 18.06
C LYS A 70 -4.65 8.10 19.18
N LEU A 71 -4.77 6.82 18.83
CA LEU A 71 -4.84 5.72 19.79
C LEU A 71 -3.63 5.69 20.74
N TRP A 72 -2.42 5.82 20.22
CA TRP A 72 -1.21 5.87 21.05
C TRP A 72 -1.15 7.11 21.97
N ALA A 73 -1.56 8.28 21.49
CA ALA A 73 -1.58 9.49 22.32
C ALA A 73 -2.58 9.39 23.48
N TYR A 74 -3.81 8.90 23.21
CA TYR A 74 -4.81 8.70 24.25
C TYR A 74 -4.44 7.54 25.20
N GLY A 75 -3.92 6.44 24.65
CA GLY A 75 -3.48 5.29 25.44
C GLY A 75 -2.34 5.64 26.39
N GLY A 76 -1.35 6.40 25.94
CA GLY A 76 -0.24 6.87 26.78
C GLY A 76 -0.71 7.77 27.92
N PHE A 77 -1.66 8.68 27.65
CA PHE A 77 -2.25 9.53 28.68
C PHE A 77 -3.02 8.72 29.74
N ILE A 78 -3.88 7.79 29.31
CA ILE A 78 -4.67 6.96 30.23
C ILE A 78 -3.75 6.07 31.09
N MET A 79 -2.75 5.43 30.48
CA MET A 79 -1.79 4.60 31.20
C MET A 79 -0.99 5.41 32.22
N GLY A 80 -0.54 6.62 31.86
CA GLY A 80 0.13 7.53 32.78
C GLY A 80 -0.76 7.95 33.96
N ALA A 81 -2.03 8.27 33.69
CA ALA A 81 -3.00 8.60 34.75
C ALA A 81 -3.24 7.41 35.70
N VAL A 82 -3.37 6.19 35.17
CA VAL A 82 -3.51 4.97 35.98
C VAL A 82 -2.29 4.75 36.86
N VAL A 83 -1.07 4.91 36.34
CA VAL A 83 0.16 4.78 37.15
C VAL A 83 0.18 5.79 38.29
N VAL A 84 -0.17 7.05 38.03
CA VAL A 84 -0.24 8.09 39.08
C VAL A 84 -1.27 7.72 40.14
N LEU A 85 -2.46 7.25 39.75
CA LEU A 85 -3.51 6.85 40.69
C LEU A 85 -3.13 5.63 41.53
N LEU A 86 -2.32 4.71 41.00
CA LEU A 86 -1.84 3.53 41.74
C LEU A 86 -0.68 3.84 42.70
N LEU A 87 0.01 4.97 42.50
CA LEU A 87 1.13 5.42 43.35
C LEU A 87 0.68 6.37 44.47
N ILE A 88 -0.61 6.73 44.51
CA ILE A 88 -1.26 7.49 45.59
C ILE A 88 -1.93 6.52 46.54
#